data_AF-A0A9X2Z5K3-F1
#
_entry.id   AF-A0A9X2Z5K3-F1
#
_cell.length_a   1.000
_cell.length_b   1.000
_cell.length_c   1.000
_cell.angle_alpha   90.00
_cell.angle_beta   90.00
_cell.angle_gamma   90.00
#
_symmetry.space_group_name_H-M   'P 1'
#
loop_
_entity.id
_entity.type
_entity.pdbx_description
1 polymer ?
#
loop_
_entity_poly.entity_id
_entity_poly.type
_entity_poly.pdbx_seq_one_letter_code
_entity_poly.pdbx_strand_id
1 'polypeptide(L)'
;MSDLGPRRPSVAPVAVVVALLGAAIVAGGSTTPTARADDPLAPIITSVIAYRSNSGCPKLNYDTSLEAAAQKYARSEVRSDGIPRDYAGQTAAFLGSGDPQDVAILSAYARGARAMVNDCTETDFGVGFIRHEDRSVDVVTMLFGSPANETPGPPVPTPAPTPSPTPAPAPPKVAPTDAVRVSFDKGLQWTVNVTSTADIAGTCTYAATNPVLPGTNRTFAIQPRGSASFTVLAPPPFSTYHVVVACRGTFDGRSVEFGHVEQDVSS
;
A
#
# COMPACT_ATOMS: atom_id res chain seq x y z
N MET A 1 -14.19 70.97 29.06
CA MET A 1 -15.32 71.40 29.89
C MET A 1 -16.39 70.32 29.72
N SER A 2 -16.73 69.42 30.65
CA SER A 2 -16.18 69.05 31.98
C SER A 2 -16.67 67.59 32.26
N ASP A 3 -16.32 66.85 33.32
CA ASP A 3 -15.61 67.17 34.57
C ASP A 3 -14.75 65.96 35.06
N LEU A 4 -14.67 65.70 36.37
CA LEU A 4 -13.81 64.70 37.04
C LEU A 4 -14.53 63.35 37.37
N GLY A 5 -13.75 62.33 37.75
CA GLY A 5 -14.24 61.04 38.32
C GLY A 5 -14.61 61.16 39.82
N PRO A 6 -14.31 60.18 40.73
CA PRO A 6 -13.48 58.96 40.57
C PRO A 6 -13.93 57.71 41.41
N ARG A 7 -13.01 56.72 41.55
CA ARG A 7 -12.84 55.69 42.63
C ARG A 7 -13.44 54.27 42.46
N ARG A 8 -12.54 53.28 42.56
CA ARG A 8 -12.78 51.88 42.98
C ARG A 8 -12.74 51.78 44.53
N PRO A 9 -13.36 50.74 45.13
CA PRO A 9 -12.60 49.58 45.63
C PRO A 9 -13.25 48.24 45.18
N SER A 10 -12.56 47.13 44.90
CA SER A 10 -11.53 46.38 45.66
C SER A 10 -12.08 45.55 46.83
N VAL A 11 -12.55 44.32 46.54
CA VAL A 11 -12.53 43.18 47.49
C VAL A 11 -12.25 41.87 46.73
N ALA A 12 -11.29 41.11 47.23
CA ALA A 12 -11.09 39.68 47.06
C ALA A 12 -10.49 39.16 48.40
N PRO A 13 -10.33 37.85 48.65
CA PRO A 13 -10.87 36.67 47.95
C PRO A 13 -11.79 35.83 48.87
N VAL A 14 -12.34 34.73 48.37
CA VAL A 14 -12.81 33.61 49.22
C VAL A 14 -12.11 32.34 48.76
N ALA A 15 -11.17 31.86 49.59
CA ALA A 15 -10.61 30.53 49.46
C ALA A 15 -11.42 29.55 50.31
N VAL A 16 -11.80 28.41 49.74
CA VAL A 16 -12.31 27.26 50.50
C VAL A 16 -11.33 26.11 50.29
N VAL A 17 -10.68 25.70 51.37
CA VAL A 17 -9.83 24.51 51.44
C VAL A 17 -10.56 23.47 52.28
N VAL A 18 -10.86 22.32 51.70
CA VAL A 18 -11.18 21.08 52.43
C VAL A 18 -10.37 19.96 51.77
N ALA A 19 -9.84 19.05 52.58
CA ALA A 19 -8.66 18.27 52.25
C ALA A 19 -8.91 16.78 51.97
N LEU A 20 -8.01 16.21 51.15
CA LEU A 20 -7.43 14.86 51.23
C LEU A 20 -8.33 13.67 51.60
N LEU A 21 -8.46 12.71 50.65
CA LEU A 21 -8.01 11.31 50.78
C LEU A 21 -8.35 10.50 49.52
N GLY A 22 -7.43 9.64 49.05
CA GLY A 22 -7.71 8.67 47.98
C GLY A 22 -6.58 8.50 46.96
N ALA A 23 -5.58 7.69 47.27
CA ALA A 23 -4.56 7.28 46.31
C ALA A 23 -4.96 5.99 45.59
N ALA A 24 -4.96 6.00 44.25
CA ALA A 24 -4.94 4.79 43.43
C ALA A 24 -4.27 5.11 42.08
N ILE A 25 -2.95 4.88 41.99
CA ILE A 25 -2.23 4.92 40.72
C ILE A 25 -2.59 3.65 39.96
N VAL A 26 -3.68 3.68 39.19
CA VAL A 26 -3.89 2.69 38.15
C VAL A 26 -3.03 3.11 36.98
N ALA A 27 -1.87 2.47 36.85
CA ALA A 27 -1.09 2.45 35.62
C ALA A 27 -1.85 1.66 34.55
N GLY A 28 -2.98 2.22 34.12
CA GLY A 28 -3.72 1.81 32.95
C GLY A 28 -2.90 2.20 31.75
N GLY A 29 -1.89 1.39 31.44
CA GLY A 29 -1.20 1.44 30.18
C GLY A 29 -2.24 1.21 29.10
N SER A 30 -2.72 2.30 28.51
CA SER A 30 -3.35 2.25 27.20
C SER A 30 -2.26 1.75 26.26
N THR A 31 -2.24 0.44 26.05
CA THR A 31 -1.81 -0.14 24.78
C THR A 31 -2.80 0.40 23.76
N THR A 32 -2.57 1.66 23.38
CA THR A 32 -2.93 2.16 22.07
C THR A 32 -2.58 1.04 21.11
N PRO A 33 -3.50 0.61 20.24
CA PRO A 33 -3.10 -0.27 19.17
C PRO A 33 -1.98 0.48 18.46
N THR A 34 -0.75 -0.01 18.58
CA THR A 34 0.34 0.43 17.72
C THR A 34 -0.18 0.19 16.33
N ALA A 35 -0.60 1.27 15.68
CA ALA A 35 -0.77 1.28 14.25
C ALA A 35 0.56 0.76 13.73
N ARG A 36 0.56 -0.46 13.19
CA ARG A 36 1.62 -0.85 12.28
C ARG A 36 1.58 0.24 11.24
N ALA A 37 2.60 1.08 11.19
CA ALA A 37 2.79 1.94 10.04
C ALA A 37 2.79 0.98 8.85
N ASP A 38 1.78 1.07 8.00
CA ASP A 38 1.76 0.33 6.74
C ASP A 38 3.07 0.68 6.05
N ASP A 39 3.87 -0.33 5.73
CA ASP A 39 5.21 -0.12 5.17
C ASP A 39 5.05 0.75 3.91
N PRO A 40 5.51 2.02 3.93
CA PRO A 40 5.22 2.96 2.86
C PRO A 40 5.96 2.59 1.57
N LEU A 41 6.91 1.64 1.62
CA LEU A 41 7.57 1.10 0.44
C LEU A 41 6.76 -0.03 -0.21
N ALA A 42 5.96 -0.78 0.57
CA ALA A 42 5.25 -1.96 0.09
C ALA A 42 4.36 -1.70 -1.15
N PRO A 43 3.61 -0.59 -1.29
CA PRO A 43 2.88 -0.30 -2.52
C PRO A 43 3.80 -0.08 -3.73
N ILE A 44 4.95 0.59 -3.52
CA ILE A 44 5.93 0.86 -4.57
C ILE A 44 6.61 -0.45 -5.01
N ILE A 45 7.08 -1.27 -4.06
CA ILE A 45 7.68 -2.58 -4.30
C ILE A 45 6.71 -3.49 -5.07
N THR A 46 5.45 -3.58 -4.62
CA THR A 46 4.41 -4.37 -5.30
C THR A 46 4.17 -3.86 -6.71
N SER A 47 4.18 -2.54 -6.95
CA SER A 47 4.02 -1.98 -8.30
C SER A 47 5.16 -2.43 -9.24
N VAL A 48 6.42 -2.38 -8.79
CA VAL A 48 7.59 -2.75 -9.62
C VAL A 48 7.53 -4.23 -9.99
N ILE A 49 7.24 -5.10 -9.02
CA ILE A 49 7.09 -6.54 -9.25
C ILE A 49 5.93 -6.83 -10.22
N ALA A 50 4.80 -6.15 -10.08
CA ALA A 50 3.63 -6.32 -10.95
C ALA A 50 3.88 -5.84 -12.39
N TYR A 51 4.63 -4.75 -12.59
CA TYR A 51 5.07 -4.36 -13.94
C TYR A 51 6.04 -5.41 -14.51
N ARG A 52 7.01 -5.88 -13.70
CA ARG A 52 7.99 -6.87 -14.16
C ARG A 52 7.33 -8.18 -14.60
N SER A 53 6.34 -8.68 -13.86
CA SER A 53 5.65 -9.92 -14.23
C SER A 53 4.90 -9.85 -15.56
N ASN A 54 4.61 -8.65 -16.07
CA ASN A 54 3.97 -8.43 -17.37
C ASN A 54 4.98 -8.24 -18.52
N SER A 55 6.28 -8.20 -18.25
CA SER A 55 7.34 -7.93 -19.25
C SER A 55 7.87 -9.17 -19.98
N GLY A 56 7.66 -10.38 -19.41
CA GLY A 56 8.30 -11.62 -19.87
C GLY A 56 9.74 -11.82 -19.38
N CYS A 57 10.35 -10.81 -18.73
CA CYS A 57 11.68 -10.93 -18.13
C CYS A 57 11.65 -11.69 -16.78
N PRO A 58 12.80 -12.22 -16.30
CA PRO A 58 12.93 -12.81 -14.97
C PRO A 58 12.55 -11.82 -13.85
N LYS A 59 12.04 -12.32 -12.71
CA LYS A 59 11.72 -11.48 -11.55
C LYS A 59 12.95 -10.68 -11.09
N LEU A 60 12.76 -9.40 -10.77
CA LEU A 60 13.79 -8.56 -10.15
C LEU A 60 14.04 -8.97 -8.69
N ASN A 61 15.30 -8.94 -8.27
CA ASN A 61 15.75 -9.08 -6.88
C ASN A 61 15.62 -7.75 -6.15
N TYR A 62 15.15 -7.77 -4.91
CA TYR A 62 15.15 -6.56 -4.10
C TYR A 62 16.53 -6.38 -3.45
N ASP A 63 17.21 -5.27 -3.74
CA ASP A 63 18.56 -4.99 -3.27
C ASP A 63 18.56 -3.82 -2.27
N THR A 64 19.21 -4.04 -1.11
CA THR A 64 19.19 -3.08 0.00
C THR A 64 20.18 -1.92 -0.18
N SER A 65 21.19 -2.03 -1.04
CA SER A 65 22.06 -0.91 -1.43
C SER A 65 21.33 0.03 -2.39
N LEU A 66 20.56 -0.54 -3.34
CA LEU A 66 19.66 0.21 -4.20
C LEU A 66 18.53 0.86 -3.39
N GLU A 67 17.96 0.17 -2.40
CA GLU A 67 16.99 0.79 -1.48
C GLU A 67 17.61 1.97 -0.73
N ALA A 68 18.79 1.79 -0.11
CA ALA A 68 19.44 2.85 0.66
C ALA A 68 19.73 4.10 -0.18
N ALA A 69 20.17 3.92 -1.43
CA ALA A 69 20.37 5.01 -2.38
C ALA A 69 19.04 5.65 -2.84
N ALA A 70 18.00 4.84 -3.11
CA ALA A 70 16.67 5.34 -3.46
C ALA A 70 16.08 6.18 -2.31
N GLN A 71 16.10 5.65 -1.09
CA GLN A 71 15.71 6.32 0.15
C GLN A 71 16.45 7.65 0.37
N LYS A 72 17.74 7.71 0.05
CA LYS A 72 18.53 8.95 0.10
C LYS A 72 18.09 9.94 -0.98
N TYR A 73 17.92 9.48 -2.21
CA TYR A 73 17.48 10.29 -3.34
C TYR A 73 16.06 10.85 -3.15
N ALA A 74 15.14 10.07 -2.57
CA ALA A 74 13.80 10.55 -2.22
C ALA A 74 13.87 11.73 -1.24
N ARG A 75 14.78 11.67 -0.25
CA ARG A 75 14.96 12.71 0.78
C ARG A 75 15.66 13.98 0.28
N SER A 76 16.59 13.87 -0.67
CA SER A 76 17.36 15.03 -1.15
C SER A 76 16.84 15.61 -2.46
N GLU A 77 16.10 14.82 -3.26
CA GLU A 77 15.78 15.05 -4.67
C GLU A 77 17.03 15.29 -5.58
N VAL A 78 18.25 15.04 -5.07
CA VAL A 78 19.51 15.23 -5.81
C VAL A 78 19.90 13.93 -6.51
N ARG A 79 19.92 13.93 -7.85
CA ARG A 79 20.19 12.74 -8.67
C ARG A 79 21.48 11.97 -8.30
N SER A 80 22.53 12.64 -7.85
CA SER A 80 23.78 11.96 -7.45
C SER A 80 23.64 11.10 -6.18
N ASP A 81 22.59 11.30 -5.39
CA ASP A 81 22.28 10.44 -4.23
C ASP A 81 21.57 9.14 -4.63
N GLY A 82 20.96 9.10 -5.82
CA GLY A 82 20.43 7.89 -6.44
C GLY A 82 21.49 7.02 -7.14
N ILE A 83 22.78 7.26 -6.87
CA ILE A 83 23.89 6.47 -7.37
C ILE A 83 24.56 5.80 -6.17
N PRO A 84 24.25 4.52 -5.87
CA PRO A 84 24.92 3.78 -4.80
C PRO A 84 26.42 3.66 -5.08
N ARG A 85 27.24 3.68 -4.03
CA ARG A 85 28.72 3.60 -4.15
C ARG A 85 29.25 2.16 -4.04
N ASP A 86 28.38 1.31 -3.57
CA ASP A 86 28.55 -0.05 -3.08
C ASP A 86 27.86 -1.09 -3.97
N TYR A 87 27.04 -0.63 -4.93
CA TYR A 87 26.48 -1.49 -5.97
C TYR A 87 27.51 -1.75 -7.06
N ALA A 88 27.95 -3.01 -7.19
CA ALA A 88 28.91 -3.43 -8.21
C ALA A 88 28.19 -3.67 -9.55
N GLY A 89 27.84 -2.59 -10.27
CA GLY A 89 27.13 -2.68 -11.54
C GLY A 89 26.78 -1.33 -12.17
N GLN A 90 25.90 -1.35 -13.17
CA GLN A 90 25.24 -0.16 -13.69
C GLN A 90 23.92 0.05 -12.96
N THR A 91 23.53 1.32 -12.76
CA THR A 91 22.26 1.67 -12.11
C THR A 91 21.52 2.77 -12.85
N ALA A 92 20.18 2.68 -12.87
CA ALA A 92 19.30 3.71 -13.40
C ALA A 92 18.33 4.20 -12.32
N ALA A 93 18.32 5.51 -12.05
CA ALA A 93 17.55 6.13 -10.97
C ALA A 93 16.45 7.08 -11.48
N PHE A 94 15.22 6.86 -11.03
CA PHE A 94 14.04 7.64 -11.39
C PHE A 94 13.39 8.23 -10.15
N LEU A 95 12.87 9.45 -10.28
CA LEU A 95 12.11 10.15 -9.25
C LEU A 95 10.77 10.57 -9.84
N GLY A 96 9.69 10.26 -9.14
CA GLY A 96 8.35 10.74 -9.40
C GLY A 96 7.81 11.50 -8.19
N SER A 97 6.91 12.44 -8.43
CA SER A 97 6.25 13.23 -7.38
C SER A 97 4.77 13.38 -7.69
N GLY A 98 3.95 13.46 -6.64
CA GLY A 98 2.49 13.56 -6.71
C GLY A 98 1.86 13.45 -5.33
N ASP A 99 0.54 13.58 -5.24
CA ASP A 99 -0.24 13.26 -4.03
C ASP A 99 -1.58 12.70 -4.52
N PRO A 100 -1.99 11.47 -4.17
CA PRO A 100 -1.32 10.52 -3.26
C PRO A 100 -0.07 9.83 -3.83
N GLN A 101 0.51 8.93 -3.04
CA GLN A 101 1.68 8.10 -3.40
C GLN A 101 1.53 7.38 -4.75
N ASP A 102 0.31 6.97 -5.12
CA ASP A 102 0.01 6.34 -6.40
C ASP A 102 0.29 7.27 -7.60
N VAL A 103 0.00 8.57 -7.47
CA VAL A 103 0.36 9.59 -8.47
C VAL A 103 1.88 9.75 -8.54
N ALA A 104 2.60 9.70 -7.41
CA ALA A 104 4.06 9.73 -7.40
C ALA A 104 4.69 8.49 -8.06
N ILE A 105 4.14 7.29 -7.82
CA ILE A 105 4.48 6.02 -8.49
C ILE A 105 4.26 6.15 -10.01
N LEU A 106 3.09 6.63 -10.45
CA LEU A 106 2.78 6.83 -11.87
C LEU A 106 3.71 7.88 -12.53
N SER A 107 4.05 8.95 -11.82
CA SER A 107 5.03 9.95 -12.26
C SER A 107 6.42 9.32 -12.46
N ALA A 108 6.87 8.42 -11.59
CA ALA A 108 8.15 7.73 -11.74
C ALA A 108 8.16 6.84 -12.99
N TYR A 109 7.08 6.09 -13.24
CA TYR A 109 6.92 5.29 -14.46
C TYR A 109 6.91 6.13 -15.73
N ALA A 110 6.17 7.26 -15.75
CA ALA A 110 6.13 8.19 -16.88
C ALA A 110 7.48 8.85 -17.18
N ARG A 111 8.36 8.96 -16.18
CA ARG A 111 9.72 9.53 -16.30
C ARG A 111 10.79 8.52 -16.72
N GLY A 112 10.41 7.27 -17.03
CA GLY A 112 11.29 6.27 -17.63
C GLY A 112 11.45 4.98 -16.82
N ALA A 113 11.02 4.90 -15.56
CA ALA A 113 11.15 3.68 -14.77
C ALA A 113 10.46 2.48 -15.44
N ARG A 114 9.38 2.70 -16.21
CA ARG A 114 8.69 1.64 -16.96
C ARG A 114 9.59 1.00 -18.03
N ALA A 115 10.52 1.74 -18.62
CA ALA A 115 11.47 1.17 -19.59
C ALA A 115 12.40 0.18 -18.90
N MET A 116 12.99 0.56 -17.76
CA MET A 116 13.93 -0.29 -17.01
C MET A 116 13.25 -1.53 -16.42
N VAL A 117 12.02 -1.42 -15.91
CA VAL A 117 11.28 -2.62 -15.45
C VAL A 117 11.06 -3.63 -16.58
N ASN A 118 10.97 -3.17 -17.83
CA ASN A 118 10.82 -4.02 -19.00
C ASN A 118 12.15 -4.43 -19.65
N ASP A 119 13.30 -3.94 -19.15
CA ASP A 119 14.61 -4.32 -19.67
C ASP A 119 15.10 -5.58 -18.93
N CYS A 120 15.25 -6.68 -19.65
CA CYS A 120 15.65 -7.95 -19.03
C CYS A 120 17.11 -7.98 -18.55
N THR A 121 17.93 -6.95 -18.86
CA THR A 121 19.29 -6.81 -18.33
C THR A 121 19.32 -6.28 -16.89
N GLU A 122 18.31 -5.53 -16.47
CA GLU A 122 18.11 -5.15 -15.08
C GLU A 122 17.68 -6.41 -14.31
N THR A 123 18.43 -6.79 -13.27
CA THR A 123 18.08 -7.93 -12.41
C THR A 123 17.69 -7.50 -11.02
N ASP A 124 18.07 -6.31 -10.58
CA ASP A 124 17.88 -5.84 -9.21
C ASP A 124 17.10 -4.53 -9.17
N PHE A 125 16.45 -4.23 -8.04
CA PHE A 125 15.79 -2.96 -7.81
C PHE A 125 15.76 -2.56 -6.33
N GLY A 126 15.63 -1.27 -6.08
CA GLY A 126 15.37 -0.68 -4.77
C GLY A 126 14.43 0.52 -4.90
N VAL A 127 13.73 0.86 -3.82
CA VAL A 127 12.73 1.95 -3.84
C VAL A 127 12.89 2.87 -2.63
N GLY A 128 12.48 4.12 -2.78
CA GLY A 128 12.51 5.11 -1.70
C GLY A 128 11.25 5.94 -1.69
N PHE A 129 10.84 6.36 -0.50
CA PHE A 129 9.65 7.18 -0.28
C PHE A 129 9.92 8.26 0.76
N ILE A 130 9.34 9.45 0.54
CA ILE A 130 9.12 10.44 1.59
C ILE A 130 7.84 11.23 1.34
N ARG A 131 7.11 11.51 2.41
CA ARG A 131 6.07 12.53 2.47
C ARG A 131 6.69 13.89 2.82
N HIS A 132 6.54 14.88 1.96
CA HIS A 132 6.90 16.27 2.23
C HIS A 132 5.68 17.05 2.74
N GLU A 133 5.50 17.09 4.05
CA GLU A 133 4.36 17.79 4.68
C GLU A 133 4.40 19.31 4.44
N ASP A 134 5.59 19.88 4.26
CA ASP A 134 5.80 21.30 3.96
C ASP A 134 5.25 21.73 2.59
N ARG A 135 5.18 20.78 1.65
CA ARG A 135 4.67 20.98 0.27
C ARG A 135 3.41 20.18 -0.04
N SER A 136 2.96 19.32 0.88
CA SER A 136 1.91 18.33 0.66
C SER A 136 2.13 17.51 -0.62
N VAL A 137 3.31 16.88 -0.73
CA VAL A 137 3.67 16.04 -1.88
C VAL A 137 4.40 14.78 -1.45
N ASP A 138 4.09 13.67 -2.10
CA ASP A 138 4.80 12.41 -1.99
C ASP A 138 5.90 12.35 -3.06
N VAL A 139 7.08 11.93 -2.65
CA VAL A 139 8.22 11.67 -3.54
C VAL A 139 8.53 10.19 -3.51
N VAL A 140 8.51 9.58 -4.69
CA VAL A 140 8.81 8.16 -4.93
C VAL A 140 10.06 8.07 -5.79
N THR A 141 10.99 7.22 -5.40
CA THR A 141 12.15 6.88 -6.23
C THR A 141 12.20 5.40 -6.51
N MET A 142 12.68 5.05 -7.70
CA MET A 142 12.88 3.70 -8.17
C MET A 142 14.29 3.62 -8.77
N LEU A 143 15.12 2.75 -8.21
CA LEU A 143 16.44 2.43 -8.72
C LEU A 143 16.41 1.01 -9.29
N PHE A 144 17.03 0.83 -10.44
CA PHE A 144 17.26 -0.46 -11.09
C PHE A 144 18.75 -0.71 -11.20
N GLY A 145 19.15 -1.98 -11.08
CA GLY A 145 20.52 -2.42 -11.19
C GLY A 145 20.70 -3.57 -12.18
N SER A 146 21.71 -3.41 -13.05
CA SER A 146 22.37 -4.49 -13.77
C SER A 146 23.72 -4.75 -13.11
N PRO A 147 23.90 -5.88 -12.41
CA PRO A 147 25.19 -6.24 -11.82
C PRO A 147 26.28 -6.25 -12.87
N ALA A 148 27.50 -5.90 -12.46
CA ALA A 148 28.68 -6.12 -13.27
C ALA A 148 28.79 -7.63 -13.50
N ASN A 149 28.53 -8.06 -14.74
CA ASN A 149 28.57 -9.46 -15.14
C ASN A 149 29.91 -10.06 -14.69
N GLU A 150 29.88 -10.99 -13.71
CA GLU A 150 31.08 -11.72 -13.33
C GLU A 150 31.56 -12.46 -14.58
N THR A 151 32.64 -11.95 -15.18
CA THR A 151 33.35 -12.69 -16.21
C THR A 151 33.76 -14.01 -15.57
N PRO A 152 33.36 -15.17 -16.11
CA PRO A 152 33.72 -16.45 -15.50
C PRO A 152 35.23 -16.54 -15.38
N GLY A 153 35.73 -16.44 -14.15
CA GLY A 153 37.14 -16.59 -13.88
C GLY A 153 37.60 -17.99 -14.32
N PRO A 154 38.86 -18.16 -14.75
CA PRO A 154 39.39 -19.50 -14.97
C PRO A 154 39.18 -20.33 -13.69
N PRO A 155 38.82 -21.63 -13.82
CA PRO A 155 38.32 -22.41 -12.69
C PRO A 155 39.36 -22.47 -11.57
N VAL A 156 39.05 -21.80 -10.47
CA VAL A 156 39.80 -21.94 -9.22
C VAL A 156 39.63 -23.39 -8.75
N PRO A 157 40.71 -24.12 -8.42
CA PRO A 157 40.59 -25.49 -7.97
C PRO A 157 39.73 -25.57 -6.71
N THR A 158 38.63 -26.31 -6.80
CA THR A 158 37.57 -26.43 -5.79
C THR A 158 38.15 -26.80 -4.42
N PRO A 159 38.07 -25.92 -3.39
CA PRO A 159 38.28 -26.32 -2.01
C PRO A 159 37.22 -27.36 -1.63
N ALA A 160 37.61 -28.40 -0.89
CA ALA A 160 36.70 -29.48 -0.52
C ALA A 160 35.40 -28.94 0.12
N PRO A 161 34.23 -29.49 -0.22
CA PRO A 161 32.95 -28.91 0.21
C PRO A 161 32.82 -28.93 1.72
N THR A 162 32.80 -27.74 2.32
CA THR A 162 32.23 -27.57 3.66
C THR A 162 30.72 -27.82 3.53
N PRO A 163 30.10 -28.66 4.38
CA PRO A 163 28.67 -28.93 4.26
C PRO A 163 27.88 -27.63 4.46
N SER A 164 27.21 -27.17 3.39
CA SER A 164 26.25 -26.08 3.48
C SER A 164 25.14 -26.50 4.45
N PRO A 165 24.69 -25.63 5.37
CA PRO A 165 23.46 -25.90 6.10
C PRO A 165 22.32 -26.05 5.08
N THR A 166 21.52 -27.09 5.24
CA THR A 166 20.30 -27.28 4.47
C THR A 166 19.42 -26.04 4.63
N PRO A 167 19.00 -25.37 3.54
CA PRO A 167 18.05 -24.27 3.65
C PRO A 167 16.81 -24.72 4.41
N ALA A 168 16.45 -23.99 5.47
CA ALA A 168 15.18 -24.22 6.14
C ALA A 168 14.06 -24.07 5.10
N PRO A 169 13.03 -24.95 5.09
CA PRO A 169 11.94 -24.85 4.15
C PRO A 169 11.33 -23.45 4.19
N ALA A 170 11.19 -22.80 3.03
CA ALA A 170 10.50 -21.53 2.94
C ALA A 170 9.10 -21.69 3.55
N PRO A 171 8.62 -20.75 4.40
CA PRO A 171 7.32 -20.88 5.04
C PRO A 171 6.23 -21.04 3.96
N PRO A 172 5.26 -21.95 4.17
CA PRO A 172 4.26 -22.25 3.16
C PRO A 172 3.48 -20.99 2.81
N LYS A 173 3.44 -20.68 1.52
CA LYS A 173 2.78 -19.50 0.97
C LYS A 173 1.27 -19.65 1.22
N VAL A 174 0.74 -18.85 2.15
CA VAL A 174 -0.69 -18.88 2.50
C VAL A 174 -1.49 -18.20 1.39
N ALA A 175 -2.51 -18.88 0.86
CA ALA A 175 -3.42 -18.28 -0.10
C ALA A 175 -4.17 -17.11 0.56
N PRO A 176 -4.27 -15.93 -0.09
CA PRO A 176 -5.07 -14.83 0.45
C PRO A 176 -6.53 -15.28 0.61
N THR A 177 -7.14 -15.01 1.76
CA THR A 177 -8.59 -15.10 1.99
C THR A 177 -9.10 -13.73 2.42
N ASP A 178 -10.40 -13.49 2.28
CA ASP A 178 -11.11 -12.30 2.80
C ASP A 178 -10.53 -10.95 2.31
N ALA A 179 -9.82 -10.98 1.18
CA ALA A 179 -9.09 -9.86 0.62
C ALA A 179 -9.95 -9.03 -0.36
N VAL A 180 -11.24 -8.91 -0.07
CA VAL A 180 -12.23 -8.13 -0.84
C VAL A 180 -13.10 -7.33 0.12
N ARG A 181 -13.37 -6.06 -0.24
CA ARG A 181 -14.29 -5.17 0.47
C ARG A 181 -15.26 -4.57 -0.54
N VAL A 182 -16.49 -4.33 -0.10
CA VAL A 182 -17.57 -3.79 -0.94
C VAL A 182 -18.25 -2.65 -0.20
N SER A 183 -18.38 -1.49 -0.83
CA SER A 183 -19.15 -0.35 -0.33
C SER A 183 -20.16 0.15 -1.35
N PHE A 184 -21.15 0.93 -0.89
CA PHE A 184 -22.19 1.52 -1.72
C PHE A 184 -22.31 3.02 -1.47
N ASP A 185 -22.12 3.81 -2.51
CA ASP A 185 -22.46 5.23 -2.48
C ASP A 185 -23.94 5.38 -2.86
N LYS A 186 -24.77 5.74 -1.87
CA LYS A 186 -26.23 5.81 -2.04
C LYS A 186 -26.65 7.11 -2.73
N GLY A 187 -27.15 7.00 -3.96
CA GLY A 187 -27.82 8.06 -4.71
C GLY A 187 -29.09 7.56 -5.41
N LEU A 188 -29.57 8.29 -6.42
CA LEU A 188 -30.71 7.85 -7.27
C LEU A 188 -30.40 6.55 -8.04
N GLN A 189 -29.12 6.37 -8.39
CA GLN A 189 -28.51 5.07 -8.66
C GLN A 189 -27.45 4.86 -7.59
N TRP A 190 -27.18 3.61 -7.21
CA TRP A 190 -26.13 3.29 -6.25
C TRP A 190 -24.84 2.97 -6.99
N THR A 191 -23.72 3.53 -6.54
CA THR A 191 -22.40 3.11 -7.04
C THR A 191 -21.88 2.01 -6.13
N VAL A 192 -21.66 0.82 -6.69
CA VAL A 192 -20.97 -0.28 -6.01
C VAL A 192 -19.48 -0.08 -6.22
N ASN A 193 -18.71 0.00 -5.13
CA ASN A 193 -17.25 -0.01 -5.18
C ASN A 193 -16.76 -1.33 -4.59
N VAL A 194 -16.05 -2.13 -5.39
CA VAL A 194 -15.40 -3.36 -4.94
C VAL A 194 -13.90 -3.14 -4.96
N THR A 195 -13.26 -3.25 -3.80
CA THR A 195 -11.81 -3.10 -3.64
C THR A 195 -11.21 -4.42 -3.19
N SER A 196 -10.13 -4.85 -3.81
CA SER A 196 -9.36 -6.01 -3.33
C SER A 196 -8.06 -5.57 -2.67
N THR A 197 -7.67 -6.29 -1.62
CA THR A 197 -6.34 -6.22 -1.00
C THR A 197 -5.47 -7.42 -1.40
N ALA A 198 -5.91 -8.23 -2.36
CA ALA A 198 -5.19 -9.44 -2.79
C ALA A 198 -4.06 -9.08 -3.78
N ASP A 199 -2.92 -9.74 -3.64
CA ASP A 199 -1.75 -9.57 -4.51
C ASP A 199 -1.87 -10.35 -5.83
N ILE A 200 -3.06 -10.87 -6.15
CA ILE A 200 -3.35 -11.63 -7.37
C ILE A 200 -4.48 -10.97 -8.16
N ALA A 201 -4.38 -11.02 -9.49
CA ALA A 201 -5.46 -10.62 -10.37
C ALA A 201 -6.60 -11.64 -10.29
N GLY A 202 -7.83 -11.20 -10.51
CA GLY A 202 -9.00 -12.06 -10.38
C GLY A 202 -10.19 -11.66 -11.22
N THR A 203 -11.13 -12.59 -11.30
CA THR A 203 -12.48 -12.37 -11.80
C THR A 203 -13.43 -12.36 -10.60
N CYS A 204 -14.15 -11.27 -10.44
CA CYS A 204 -15.18 -11.09 -9.43
C CYS A 204 -16.57 -11.23 -10.05
N THR A 205 -17.49 -11.82 -9.31
CA THR A 205 -18.92 -11.87 -9.63
C THR A 205 -19.67 -11.14 -8.52
N TYR A 206 -20.39 -10.08 -8.89
CA TYR A 206 -21.39 -9.41 -8.07
C TYR A 206 -22.76 -10.01 -8.39
N ALA A 207 -23.53 -10.39 -7.36
CA ALA A 207 -24.90 -10.83 -7.48
C ALA A 207 -25.75 -10.14 -6.40
N ALA A 208 -26.75 -9.36 -6.81
CA ALA A 208 -27.77 -8.78 -5.94
C ALA A 208 -29.11 -9.47 -6.20
N THR A 209 -29.75 -10.00 -5.16
CA THR A 209 -31.04 -10.71 -5.26
C THR A 209 -32.07 -10.14 -4.28
N ASN A 210 -33.34 -10.17 -4.67
CA ASN A 210 -34.48 -9.79 -3.85
C ASN A 210 -35.68 -10.70 -4.20
N PRO A 211 -36.59 -11.01 -3.26
CA PRO A 211 -37.72 -11.92 -3.54
C PRO A 211 -38.76 -11.41 -4.56
N VAL A 212 -38.78 -10.10 -4.85
CA VAL A 212 -39.84 -9.41 -5.61
C VAL A 212 -39.33 -8.89 -6.96
N LEU A 213 -38.04 -8.56 -7.08
CA LEU A 213 -37.45 -7.99 -8.30
C LEU A 213 -36.38 -8.90 -8.92
N PRO A 214 -36.22 -8.89 -10.26
CA PRO A 214 -35.12 -9.56 -10.92
C PRO A 214 -33.78 -9.01 -10.42
N GLY A 215 -32.93 -9.92 -9.95
CA GLY A 215 -31.61 -9.59 -9.43
C GLY A 215 -30.64 -9.09 -10.52
N THR A 216 -29.58 -8.41 -10.09
CA THR A 216 -28.47 -8.01 -10.97
C THR A 216 -27.28 -8.91 -10.74
N ASN A 217 -26.80 -9.58 -11.79
CA ASN A 217 -25.53 -10.29 -11.78
C ASN A 217 -24.54 -9.60 -12.75
N ARG A 218 -23.30 -9.38 -12.30
CA ARG A 218 -22.25 -8.75 -13.10
C ARG A 218 -20.89 -9.38 -12.79
N THR A 219 -20.24 -9.89 -13.83
CA THR A 219 -18.84 -10.32 -13.77
C THR A 219 -17.92 -9.19 -14.22
N PHE A 220 -16.79 -9.02 -13.53
CA PHE A 220 -15.75 -8.04 -13.87
C PHE A 220 -14.37 -8.55 -13.45
N ALA A 221 -13.32 -8.09 -14.12
CA ALA A 221 -11.95 -8.35 -13.68
C ALA A 221 -11.53 -7.32 -12.63
N ILE A 222 -10.79 -7.75 -11.62
CA ILE A 222 -10.11 -6.90 -10.64
C ILE A 222 -8.60 -7.15 -10.74
N GLN A 223 -7.83 -6.06 -10.75
CA GLN A 223 -6.36 -6.12 -10.78
C GLN A 223 -5.81 -6.44 -9.37
N PRO A 224 -4.54 -6.88 -9.25
CA PRO A 224 -3.88 -7.03 -7.94
C PRO A 224 -3.96 -5.72 -7.16
N ARG A 225 -4.43 -5.76 -5.92
CA ARG A 225 -4.77 -4.60 -5.07
C ARG A 225 -5.64 -3.53 -5.74
N GLY A 226 -6.41 -3.91 -6.76
CA GLY A 226 -7.21 -2.99 -7.55
C GLY A 226 -8.60 -2.75 -6.97
N SER A 227 -9.31 -1.81 -7.58
CA SER A 227 -10.74 -1.59 -7.36
C SER A 227 -11.51 -1.61 -8.68
N ALA A 228 -12.82 -1.84 -8.57
CA ALA A 228 -13.77 -1.75 -9.67
C ALA A 228 -15.05 -1.08 -9.17
N SER A 229 -15.51 -0.07 -9.91
CA SER A 229 -16.73 0.68 -9.59
C SER A 229 -17.75 0.57 -10.72
N PHE A 230 -19.01 0.38 -10.37
CA PHE A 230 -20.10 0.37 -11.34
C PHE A 230 -21.43 0.76 -10.69
N THR A 231 -22.33 1.36 -11.48
CA THR A 231 -23.66 1.71 -11.01
C THR A 231 -24.63 0.53 -11.10
N VAL A 232 -25.54 0.48 -10.12
CA VAL A 232 -26.70 -0.41 -10.07
C VAL A 232 -27.95 0.41 -9.72
N LEU A 233 -29.13 -0.14 -9.99
CA LEU A 233 -30.38 0.45 -9.53
C LEU A 233 -30.46 0.34 -7.99
N ALA A 234 -30.92 1.41 -7.34
CA ALA A 234 -31.22 1.37 -5.91
C ALA A 234 -32.35 0.35 -5.63
N PRO A 235 -32.39 -0.29 -4.44
CA PRO A 235 -33.57 -1.02 -4.00
C PRO A 235 -34.80 -0.08 -4.01
N PRO A 236 -36.00 -0.59 -4.30
CA PRO A 236 -37.22 0.16 -4.03
C PRO A 236 -37.37 0.47 -2.53
N PRO A 237 -38.09 1.54 -2.16
CA PRO A 237 -38.42 1.84 -0.77
C PRO A 237 -38.92 0.61 -0.02
N PHE A 238 -38.41 0.41 1.21
CA PHE A 238 -38.75 -0.73 2.08
C PHE A 238 -38.33 -2.12 1.53
N SER A 239 -37.44 -2.18 0.55
CA SER A 239 -36.86 -3.44 0.03
C SER A 239 -35.38 -3.59 0.40
N THR A 240 -34.95 -4.84 0.58
CA THR A 240 -33.55 -5.22 0.83
C THR A 240 -33.03 -6.05 -0.33
N TYR A 241 -31.82 -5.76 -0.82
CA TYR A 241 -31.06 -6.69 -1.66
C TYR A 241 -30.10 -7.50 -0.79
N HIS A 242 -30.11 -8.83 -0.94
CA HIS A 242 -28.99 -9.67 -0.54
C HIS A 242 -27.91 -9.55 -1.60
N VAL A 243 -26.74 -9.01 -1.24
CA VAL A 243 -25.61 -8.82 -2.16
C VAL A 243 -24.49 -9.78 -1.81
N VAL A 244 -24.07 -10.56 -2.80
CA VAL A 244 -22.92 -11.47 -2.74
C VAL A 244 -21.87 -11.00 -3.74
N VAL A 245 -20.62 -10.85 -3.30
CA VAL A 245 -19.46 -10.58 -4.16
C VAL A 245 -18.39 -11.63 -3.88
N ALA A 246 -18.13 -12.49 -4.87
CA ALA A 246 -17.11 -13.53 -4.79
C ALA A 246 -16.03 -13.30 -5.85
N CYS A 247 -14.76 -13.33 -5.46
CA CYS A 247 -13.62 -13.10 -6.35
C CYS A 247 -12.64 -14.28 -6.35
N ARG A 248 -12.32 -14.76 -7.56
CA ARG A 248 -11.43 -15.91 -7.79
C ARG A 248 -10.25 -15.53 -8.68
N GLY A 249 -9.09 -16.05 -8.34
CA GLY A 249 -7.81 -15.75 -9.02
C GLY A 249 -6.88 -16.95 -8.99
N THR A 250 -5.78 -16.88 -9.74
CA THR A 250 -4.78 -17.96 -9.76
C THR A 250 -3.71 -17.71 -8.70
N PHE A 251 -3.55 -18.65 -7.78
CA PHE A 251 -2.51 -18.67 -6.76
C PHE A 251 -1.74 -20.00 -6.86
N ASP A 252 -0.43 -19.92 -7.04
CA ASP A 252 0.48 -21.07 -7.21
C ASP A 252 -0.06 -22.15 -8.17
N GLY A 253 -0.55 -21.69 -9.33
CA GLY A 253 -1.08 -22.55 -10.40
C GLY A 253 -2.47 -23.13 -10.15
N ARG A 254 -3.12 -22.83 -9.02
CA ARG A 254 -4.48 -23.27 -8.69
C ARG A 254 -5.45 -22.10 -8.68
N SER A 255 -6.68 -22.33 -9.11
CA SER A 255 -7.76 -21.36 -8.91
C SER A 255 -8.16 -21.36 -7.45
N VAL A 256 -8.06 -20.21 -6.79
CA VAL A 256 -8.48 -20.01 -5.40
C VAL A 256 -9.50 -18.87 -5.33
N GLU A 257 -10.36 -18.92 -4.31
CA GLU A 257 -11.21 -17.80 -3.92
C GLU A 257 -10.45 -16.96 -2.91
N PHE A 258 -10.22 -15.68 -3.23
CA PHE A 258 -9.42 -14.80 -2.40
C PHE A 258 -10.24 -13.77 -1.63
N GLY A 259 -11.53 -13.68 -1.89
CA GLY A 259 -12.44 -12.90 -1.07
C GLY A 259 -13.89 -13.15 -1.46
N HIS A 260 -14.73 -13.21 -0.43
CA HIS A 260 -16.17 -13.41 -0.51
C HIS A 260 -16.82 -12.45 0.49
N VAL A 261 -17.83 -11.70 0.05
CA VAL A 261 -18.53 -10.71 0.86
C VAL A 261 -20.03 -10.90 0.65
N GLU A 262 -20.75 -11.16 1.72
CA GLU A 262 -22.21 -11.19 1.75
C GLU A 262 -22.71 -10.04 2.64
N GLN A 263 -23.67 -9.26 2.14
CA GLN A 263 -24.28 -8.17 2.92
C GLN A 263 -25.68 -7.82 2.44
N ASP A 264 -26.52 -7.43 3.40
CA ASP A 264 -27.89 -7.03 3.18
C ASP A 264 -27.97 -5.51 3.13
N VAL A 265 -28.52 -4.97 2.04
CA VAL A 265 -28.61 -3.52 1.84
C VAL A 265 -30.00 -3.07 1.41
N SER A 266 -30.54 -2.12 2.17
CA SER A 266 -31.86 -1.52 2.01
C SER A 266 -31.80 -0.02 1.71
N SER A 267 -32.85 0.50 1.08
CA SER A 267 -33.09 1.93 0.86
C SER A 267 -33.97 2.52 1.95
#